data_AF-A0A523JXN9-F1
#
_entry.id   AF-A0A523JXN9-F1
#
_cell.length_a   1.000
_cell.length_b   1.000
_cell.length_c   1.000
_cell.angle_alpha   90.00
_cell.angle_beta   90.00
_cell.angle_gamma   90.00
#
_symmetry.space_group_name_H-M   'P 1'
#
loop_
_entity.id
_entity.type
_entity.pdbx_description
1 polymer ?
#
loop_
_entity_poly.entity_id
_entity_poly.type
_entity_poly.pdbx_seq_one_letter_code
_entity_poly.pdbx_strand_id
1 'polypeptide(L)'
;MPHSAPADALELELSAFDPAHPEWVSGKAALTEVRLLRFGPSDIVSDAPDLEGVPNGRIVDPRNTFVDRQQILPFAPNFQAVMEPVIGAGASAFIGFLYDHPADSYRYYVPYDGLARSIPGVWIRGSDGRRLRQLLERGAVRVWIDIDSLRSGITSSNIVGELPGGDRERVVIGSHHDGPWASAVEDAGGVALVLAIHLEHPAREFATRKGVLSATGEPEPRWFFTSRNPQLERNVLDALRAEQLERCLILPPQIFGGHPTTDGGPFHLYGVPLVNFLSAPFYLFDAMDSLDKIDEAGLVP
;
A
#
# COMPACT_ATOMS: atom_id res chain seq x y z
N MET A 1 -0.01 -19.24 -11.20
CA MET A 1 1.19 -18.59 -10.62
C MET A 1 1.53 -17.39 -11.48
N PRO A 2 1.99 -16.25 -10.94
CA PRO A 2 2.42 -15.13 -11.77
C PRO A 2 3.51 -15.55 -12.75
N HIS A 3 3.36 -15.15 -14.01
CA HIS A 3 4.39 -15.32 -15.05
C HIS A 3 4.93 -16.74 -15.31
N SER A 4 4.27 -17.81 -14.86
CA SER A 4 4.62 -19.19 -15.23
C SER A 4 4.21 -19.53 -16.66
N ALA A 5 4.74 -20.62 -17.23
CA ALA A 5 4.30 -21.11 -18.54
C ALA A 5 2.84 -21.62 -18.49
N PRO A 6 2.11 -21.58 -19.62
CA PRO A 6 0.83 -22.28 -19.73
C PRO A 6 1.03 -23.80 -19.69
N ALA A 7 -0.05 -24.54 -19.47
CA ALA A 7 -0.09 -25.99 -19.57
C ALA A 7 -1.43 -26.41 -20.16
N ASP A 8 -1.41 -27.30 -21.15
CA ASP A 8 -2.62 -27.91 -21.72
C ASP A 8 -2.68 -29.37 -21.27
N ALA A 9 -3.59 -29.66 -20.34
CA ALA A 9 -3.85 -31.01 -19.80
C ALA A 9 -2.59 -31.83 -19.43
N LEU A 10 -1.61 -31.20 -18.79
CA LEU A 10 -0.33 -31.82 -18.46
C LEU A 10 -0.51 -32.85 -17.33
N GLU A 11 -0.25 -34.13 -17.63
CA GLU A 11 -0.34 -35.22 -16.65
C GLU A 11 1.05 -35.63 -16.14
N LEU A 12 1.27 -35.52 -14.83
CA LEU A 12 2.58 -35.77 -14.21
C LEU A 12 2.45 -36.65 -12.97
N GLU A 13 3.50 -37.41 -12.66
CA GLU A 13 3.69 -37.89 -11.30
C GLU A 13 3.96 -36.71 -10.37
N LEU A 14 3.41 -36.77 -9.15
CA LEU A 14 3.66 -35.81 -8.10
C LEU A 14 4.81 -36.30 -7.22
N SER A 15 5.70 -35.39 -6.85
CA SER A 15 6.78 -35.65 -5.89
C SER A 15 6.93 -34.49 -4.93
N ALA A 16 7.13 -34.78 -3.64
CA ALA A 16 7.38 -33.74 -2.65
C ALA A 16 8.79 -33.18 -2.87
N PHE A 17 8.92 -31.86 -2.94
CA PHE A 17 10.24 -31.24 -3.02
C PHE A 17 10.93 -31.31 -1.66
N ASP A 18 12.14 -31.85 -1.66
CA ASP A 18 13.06 -31.86 -0.52
C ASP A 18 14.39 -31.22 -0.97
N PRO A 19 14.83 -30.11 -0.37
CA PRO A 19 16.12 -29.50 -0.69
C PRO A 19 17.33 -30.44 -0.48
N ALA A 20 17.21 -31.46 0.37
CA ALA A 20 18.26 -32.46 0.55
C ALA A 20 18.30 -33.50 -0.60
N HIS A 21 17.19 -33.64 -1.32
CA HIS A 21 17.01 -34.57 -2.43
C HIS A 21 16.30 -33.90 -3.62
N PRO A 22 16.90 -32.81 -4.18
CA PRO A 22 16.25 -32.04 -5.23
C PRO A 22 15.97 -32.91 -6.47
N GLU A 23 16.78 -33.94 -6.74
CA GLU A 23 16.61 -34.84 -7.87
C GLU A 23 15.26 -35.58 -7.89
N TRP A 24 14.56 -35.70 -6.76
CA TRP A 24 13.29 -36.42 -6.67
C TRP A 24 12.15 -35.78 -7.46
N VAL A 25 12.27 -34.50 -7.82
CA VAL A 25 11.24 -33.79 -8.60
C VAL A 25 11.56 -33.73 -10.10
N SER A 26 12.71 -34.25 -10.54
CA SER A 26 13.12 -34.22 -11.95
C SER A 26 12.09 -34.91 -12.84
N GLY A 27 11.58 -34.21 -13.85
CA GLY A 27 10.53 -34.68 -14.77
C GLY A 27 9.13 -34.80 -14.17
N LYS A 28 8.92 -34.31 -12.94
CA LYS A 28 7.68 -34.48 -12.16
C LYS A 28 7.04 -33.13 -11.80
N ALA A 29 5.81 -33.18 -11.29
CA ALA A 29 5.22 -32.04 -10.61
C ALA A 29 5.81 -31.94 -9.19
N ALA A 30 6.43 -30.81 -8.87
CA ALA A 30 7.03 -30.57 -7.56
C ALA A 30 5.97 -30.00 -6.61
N LEU A 31 5.63 -30.77 -5.57
CA LEU A 31 4.84 -30.27 -4.44
C LEU A 31 5.75 -29.54 -3.47
N THR A 32 5.66 -28.21 -3.46
CA THR A 32 6.56 -27.34 -2.70
C THR A 32 5.84 -26.68 -1.55
N GLU A 33 6.30 -26.98 -0.35
CA GLU A 33 5.86 -26.33 0.87
C GLU A 33 6.58 -25.00 1.05
N VAL A 34 5.82 -23.91 1.24
CA VAL A 34 6.37 -22.58 1.51
C VAL A 34 5.89 -22.10 2.86
N ARG A 35 6.84 -21.72 3.72
CA ARG A 35 6.58 -21.21 5.07
C ARG A 35 6.82 -19.71 5.09
N LEU A 36 5.78 -18.96 5.42
CA LEU A 36 5.88 -17.52 5.64
C LEU A 36 6.76 -17.23 6.86
N LEU A 37 7.50 -16.12 6.80
CA LEU A 37 8.32 -15.67 7.91
C LEU A 37 7.45 -15.31 9.11
N ARG A 38 7.90 -15.74 10.29
CA ARG A 38 7.22 -15.52 11.56
C ARG A 38 8.23 -15.18 12.63
N PHE A 39 7.98 -14.13 13.39
CA PHE A 39 8.84 -13.66 14.47
C PHE A 39 8.04 -12.77 15.42
N GLY A 40 8.51 -12.58 16.65
CA GLY A 40 7.96 -11.55 17.52
C GLY A 40 8.29 -10.16 16.96
N PRO A 41 7.39 -9.16 17.03
CA PRO A 41 7.67 -7.83 16.49
C PRO A 41 8.98 -7.20 17.00
N SER A 42 9.41 -7.56 18.22
CA SER A 42 10.67 -7.14 18.83
C SER A 42 11.89 -7.97 18.42
N ASP A 43 11.70 -9.10 17.75
CA ASP A 43 12.76 -10.03 17.35
C ASP A 43 13.37 -9.67 15.98
N ILE A 44 12.89 -8.62 15.31
CA ILE A 44 13.59 -8.04 14.16
C ILE A 44 14.91 -7.46 14.66
N VAL A 45 15.97 -8.24 14.52
CA VAL A 45 17.34 -7.80 14.81
C VAL A 45 17.83 -7.00 13.61
N SER A 46 18.11 -5.72 13.83
CA SER A 46 18.89 -4.92 12.90
C SER A 46 20.36 -5.05 13.28
N ASP A 47 21.22 -5.38 12.30
CA ASP A 47 22.68 -5.48 12.49
C ASP A 47 23.36 -4.15 12.87
N ALA A 48 22.62 -3.05 12.86
CA ALA A 48 23.16 -1.76 13.21
C ALA A 48 23.28 -1.61 14.75
N PRO A 49 24.17 -0.76 15.28
CA PRO A 49 24.31 -0.57 16.73
C PRO A 49 23.13 0.20 17.34
N ASP A 50 22.69 -0.16 18.55
CA ASP A 50 21.69 0.64 19.28
C ASP A 50 22.08 2.12 19.35
N LEU A 51 21.07 2.99 19.37
CA LEU A 51 21.30 4.43 19.50
C LEU A 51 21.99 4.71 20.83
N GLU A 52 23.09 5.48 20.78
CA GLU A 52 23.92 5.76 21.94
C GLU A 52 23.09 6.37 23.09
N GLY A 53 23.13 5.73 24.26
CA GLY A 53 22.38 6.17 25.43
C GLY A 53 20.90 5.76 25.48
N VAL A 54 20.40 4.95 24.52
CA VAL A 54 19.01 4.50 24.49
C VAL A 54 18.93 2.96 24.42
N PRO A 55 18.79 2.26 25.56
CA PRO A 55 18.54 0.81 25.59
C PRO A 55 17.27 0.47 24.81
N ASN A 56 17.31 -0.51 23.91
CA ASN A 56 16.20 -0.82 22.96
C ASN A 56 15.77 0.40 22.14
N GLY A 57 16.66 1.36 21.86
CA GLY A 57 16.32 2.66 21.26
C GLY A 57 15.70 2.63 19.87
N ARG A 58 15.51 1.45 19.29
CA ARG A 58 14.85 1.22 18.00
C ARG A 58 13.44 0.66 18.12
N ILE A 59 13.01 0.27 19.33
CA ILE A 59 11.70 -0.29 19.60
C ILE A 59 10.93 0.69 20.48
N VAL A 60 9.87 1.27 19.93
CA VAL A 60 8.97 2.19 20.65
C VAL A 60 7.63 1.48 20.89
N ASP A 61 7.54 0.76 22.01
CA ASP A 61 6.32 0.09 22.47
C ASP A 61 6.15 0.26 24.00
N PRO A 62 5.85 1.48 24.48
CA PRO A 62 5.84 1.80 25.92
C PRO A 62 4.75 1.05 26.70
N ARG A 63 3.77 0.48 26.02
CA ARG A 63 2.72 -0.35 26.62
C ARG A 63 3.04 -1.85 26.58
N ASN A 64 4.21 -2.22 26.06
CA ASN A 64 4.69 -3.58 25.96
C ASN A 64 3.68 -4.49 25.22
N THR A 65 3.04 -3.95 24.18
CA THR A 65 2.02 -4.64 23.39
C THR A 65 2.56 -5.74 22.49
N PHE A 66 3.88 -5.76 22.24
CA PHE A 66 4.56 -6.77 21.42
C PHE A 66 4.82 -8.10 22.16
N VAL A 67 4.70 -8.11 23.50
CA VAL A 67 4.86 -9.34 24.29
C VAL A 67 3.85 -10.39 23.84
N ASP A 68 4.36 -11.62 23.64
CA ASP A 68 3.61 -12.79 23.17
C ASP A 68 2.86 -12.56 21.83
N ARG A 69 3.27 -11.54 21.05
CA ARG A 69 2.75 -11.33 19.69
C ARG A 69 3.67 -11.98 18.68
N GLN A 70 3.06 -12.47 17.62
CA GLN A 70 3.76 -12.97 16.45
C GLN A 70 3.33 -12.13 15.25
N GLN A 71 4.30 -11.60 14.53
CA GLN A 71 4.10 -11.05 13.19
C GLN A 71 4.32 -12.17 12.17
N ILE A 72 3.44 -12.22 11.17
CA ILE A 72 3.56 -13.12 10.02
C ILE A 72 3.76 -12.20 8.81
N LEU A 73 4.91 -12.30 8.15
CA LEU A 73 5.13 -11.57 6.91
C LEU A 73 4.43 -12.27 5.74
N PRO A 74 3.99 -11.55 4.71
CA PRO A 74 3.30 -12.15 3.57
C PRO A 74 4.24 -12.92 2.64
N PHE A 75 5.48 -13.19 3.03
CA PHE A 75 6.48 -13.86 2.21
C PHE A 75 7.43 -14.76 3.01
N ALA A 76 8.05 -15.71 2.30
CA ALA A 76 9.18 -16.52 2.77
C ALA A 76 10.52 -15.83 2.45
N PRO A 77 11.66 -16.26 3.01
CA PRO A 77 12.97 -15.65 2.70
C PRO A 77 13.29 -15.56 1.21
N ASN A 78 12.92 -16.60 0.45
CA ASN A 78 13.19 -16.71 -0.99
C ASN A 78 11.95 -16.40 -1.83
N PHE A 79 11.11 -15.44 -1.43
CA PHE A 79 9.79 -15.23 -2.07
C PHE A 79 9.84 -14.89 -3.56
N GLN A 80 10.87 -14.17 -4.02
CA GLN A 80 11.08 -13.93 -5.44
C GLN A 80 11.64 -15.15 -6.18
N ALA A 81 12.18 -16.13 -5.44
CA ALA A 81 12.87 -17.30 -5.98
C ALA A 81 12.16 -18.62 -5.60
N VAL A 82 10.83 -18.62 -5.45
CA VAL A 82 10.08 -19.79 -4.95
C VAL A 82 10.01 -20.96 -5.93
N MET A 83 10.19 -20.73 -7.24
CA MET A 83 10.15 -21.78 -8.27
C MET A 83 11.55 -22.26 -8.66
N GLU A 84 12.54 -21.42 -8.45
CA GLU A 84 13.91 -21.54 -8.94
C GLU A 84 14.59 -22.82 -8.44
N PRO A 85 14.43 -23.25 -7.17
CA PRO A 85 14.96 -24.53 -6.71
C PRO A 85 14.41 -25.72 -7.49
N VAL A 86 13.10 -25.76 -7.77
CA VAL A 86 12.49 -26.90 -8.47
C VAL A 86 12.75 -26.85 -9.99
N ILE A 87 12.83 -25.65 -10.56
CA ILE A 87 13.25 -25.46 -11.96
C ILE A 87 14.68 -25.98 -12.14
N GLY A 88 15.60 -25.58 -11.24
CA GLY A 88 16.99 -26.03 -11.26
C GLY A 88 17.13 -27.55 -11.06
N ALA A 89 16.20 -28.15 -10.32
CA ALA A 89 16.12 -29.59 -10.12
C ALA A 89 15.49 -30.38 -11.29
N GLY A 90 15.01 -29.68 -12.32
CA GLY A 90 14.42 -30.30 -13.52
C GLY A 90 12.94 -30.66 -13.38
N ALA A 91 12.21 -30.05 -12.44
CA ALA A 91 10.76 -30.24 -12.33
C ALA A 91 10.03 -29.78 -13.60
N SER A 92 8.94 -30.47 -13.95
CA SER A 92 8.10 -30.14 -15.10
C SER A 92 6.89 -29.26 -14.75
N ALA A 93 6.57 -29.14 -13.46
CA ALA A 93 5.56 -28.22 -12.95
C ALA A 93 5.81 -27.86 -11.48
N PHE A 94 5.32 -26.70 -11.05
CA PHE A 94 5.33 -26.25 -9.66
C PHE A 94 3.92 -26.27 -9.04
N ILE A 95 3.78 -26.91 -7.89
CA ILE A 95 2.57 -26.89 -7.08
C ILE A 95 2.96 -26.39 -5.68
N GLY A 96 2.82 -25.08 -5.48
CA GLY A 96 3.15 -24.44 -4.22
C GLY A 96 1.97 -24.42 -3.25
N PHE A 97 2.24 -24.53 -1.95
CA PHE A 97 1.23 -24.25 -0.93
C PHE A 97 1.84 -23.52 0.27
N LEU A 98 1.07 -22.61 0.86
CA LEU A 98 1.47 -21.86 2.03
C LEU A 98 1.16 -22.68 3.29
N TYR A 99 2.20 -23.21 3.92
CA TYR A 99 2.05 -23.96 5.16
C TYR A 99 1.58 -23.04 6.29
N ASP A 100 0.47 -23.42 6.92
CA ASP A 100 -0.11 -22.71 8.06
C ASP A 100 -0.51 -21.26 7.77
N HIS A 101 -0.83 -20.92 6.51
CA HIS A 101 -1.37 -19.61 6.18
C HIS A 101 -2.68 -19.36 6.96
N PRO A 102 -2.84 -18.23 7.68
CA PRO A 102 -3.99 -18.00 8.56
C PRO A 102 -5.36 -18.14 7.88
N ALA A 103 -5.46 -17.73 6.62
CA ALA A 103 -6.70 -17.83 5.83
C ALA A 103 -6.79 -19.08 4.93
N ASP A 104 -5.80 -19.97 4.96
CA ASP A 104 -5.70 -21.14 4.06
C ASP A 104 -5.96 -20.78 2.58
N SER A 105 -5.45 -19.62 2.15
CA SER A 105 -5.72 -19.05 0.83
C SER A 105 -4.75 -19.60 -0.22
N TYR A 106 -5.24 -19.71 -1.45
CA TYR A 106 -4.44 -19.97 -2.65
C TYR A 106 -4.35 -18.75 -3.57
N ARG A 107 -5.08 -17.66 -3.24
CA ARG A 107 -5.01 -16.39 -3.96
C ARG A 107 -3.83 -15.59 -3.45
N TYR A 108 -2.65 -15.93 -3.95
CA TYR A 108 -1.36 -15.39 -3.52
C TYR A 108 -0.52 -15.03 -4.75
N TYR A 109 -0.13 -13.76 -4.85
CA TYR A 109 0.62 -13.22 -6.00
C TYR A 109 2.10 -13.08 -5.63
N VAL A 110 2.79 -14.22 -5.60
CA VAL A 110 4.23 -14.30 -5.43
C VAL A 110 4.72 -15.40 -6.36
N PRO A 111 5.82 -15.21 -7.10
CA PRO A 111 6.78 -14.09 -7.04
C PRO A 111 6.24 -12.78 -7.63
N TYR A 112 6.78 -11.66 -7.15
CA TYR A 112 6.45 -10.28 -7.50
C TYR A 112 7.65 -9.64 -8.23
N ASP A 113 8.13 -10.27 -9.30
CA ASP A 113 9.37 -9.88 -9.99
C ASP A 113 9.21 -9.67 -11.50
N GLY A 114 8.02 -9.94 -12.06
CA GLY A 114 7.76 -9.82 -13.49
C GLY A 114 8.52 -10.83 -14.37
N LEU A 115 9.20 -11.83 -13.78
CA LEU A 115 10.06 -12.74 -14.52
C LEU A 115 9.30 -13.94 -15.07
N ALA A 116 9.47 -14.18 -16.36
CA ALA A 116 8.91 -15.34 -17.03
C ALA A 116 9.62 -16.63 -16.59
N ARG A 117 8.84 -17.67 -16.30
CA ARG A 117 9.35 -18.98 -15.91
C ARG A 117 8.91 -20.04 -16.91
N SER A 118 9.81 -20.99 -17.16
CA SER A 118 9.69 -21.99 -18.24
C SER A 118 8.72 -23.12 -17.94
N ILE A 119 8.32 -23.30 -16.68
CA ILE A 119 7.41 -24.37 -16.26
C ILE A 119 6.08 -23.79 -15.75
N PRO A 120 4.97 -24.54 -15.89
CA PRO A 120 3.69 -24.17 -15.30
C PRO A 120 3.75 -24.17 -13.77
N GLY A 121 2.93 -23.33 -13.15
CA GLY A 121 2.89 -23.18 -11.70
C GLY A 121 1.52 -22.81 -11.15
N VAL A 122 1.14 -23.39 -10.02
CA VAL A 122 -0.08 -23.04 -9.28
C VAL A 122 0.18 -22.93 -7.77
N TRP A 123 -0.58 -22.05 -7.12
CA TRP A 123 -0.75 -22.06 -5.68
C TRP A 123 -2.02 -22.85 -5.34
N ILE A 124 -1.93 -23.71 -4.34
CA ILE A 124 -3.08 -24.42 -3.75
C ILE A 124 -3.19 -24.06 -2.26
N ARG A 125 -4.31 -24.43 -1.62
CA ARG A 125 -4.48 -24.22 -0.18
C ARG A 125 -3.45 -25.02 0.61
N GLY A 126 -3.11 -24.54 1.79
CA GLY A 126 -2.24 -25.28 2.70
C GLY A 126 -2.85 -26.62 3.12
N SER A 127 -4.16 -26.66 3.33
CA SER A 127 -4.92 -27.89 3.60
C SER A 127 -4.83 -28.91 2.46
N ASP A 128 -4.95 -28.47 1.20
CA ASP A 128 -4.81 -29.32 0.02
C ASP A 128 -3.39 -29.84 -0.14
N GLY A 129 -2.38 -29.00 0.09
CA GLY A 129 -0.98 -29.42 0.08
C GLY A 129 -0.67 -30.50 1.12
N ARG A 130 -1.17 -30.35 2.36
CA ARG A 130 -1.05 -31.38 3.39
C ARG A 130 -1.76 -32.68 3.01
N ARG A 131 -2.94 -32.59 2.40
CA ARG A 131 -3.67 -33.75 1.90
C ARG A 131 -2.88 -34.48 0.81
N LEU A 132 -2.25 -33.76 -0.12
CA LEU A 132 -1.40 -34.37 -1.15
C LEU A 132 -0.18 -35.07 -0.53
N ARG A 133 0.46 -34.49 0.51
CA ARG A 133 1.53 -35.18 1.24
C ARG A 133 1.07 -36.48 1.87
N GLN A 134 -0.09 -36.49 2.52
CA GLN A 134 -0.68 -37.72 3.11
C GLN A 134 -1.02 -38.77 2.05
N LEU A 135 -1.37 -38.37 0.83
CA LEU A 135 -1.58 -39.29 -0.27
C LEU A 135 -0.25 -39.87 -0.78
N LEU A 136 0.80 -39.07 -0.89
CA LEU A 136 2.15 -39.52 -1.26
C LEU A 136 2.72 -40.53 -0.26
N GLU A 137 2.41 -40.41 1.03
CA GLU A 137 2.77 -41.39 2.06
C GLU A 137 2.09 -42.76 1.84
N ARG A 138 0.96 -42.80 1.13
CA ARG A 138 0.18 -44.02 0.85
C ARG A 138 0.54 -44.67 -0.49
N GLY A 139 1.22 -43.94 -1.37
CA GLY A 139 1.62 -44.43 -2.69
C GLY A 139 1.77 -43.32 -3.72
N ALA A 140 2.02 -43.73 -4.97
CA ALA A 140 2.19 -42.82 -6.08
C ALA A 140 0.93 -41.98 -6.35
N VAL A 141 1.12 -40.68 -6.58
CA VAL A 141 0.06 -39.73 -6.91
C VAL A 141 0.33 -39.17 -8.31
N ARG A 142 -0.72 -39.05 -9.13
CA ARG A 142 -0.67 -38.36 -10.42
C ARG A 142 -1.56 -37.13 -10.37
N VAL A 143 -1.16 -36.09 -11.07
CA VAL A 143 -1.88 -34.81 -11.16
C VAL A 143 -2.10 -34.44 -12.61
N TRP A 144 -3.23 -33.80 -12.88
CA TRP A 144 -3.52 -33.13 -14.15
C TRP A 144 -3.46 -31.62 -13.91
N ILE A 145 -2.71 -30.92 -14.75
CA ILE A 145 -2.51 -29.48 -14.66
C ILE A 145 -2.93 -28.85 -15.97
N ASP A 146 -3.92 -27.96 -15.89
CA ASP A 146 -4.40 -27.15 -16.99
C ASP A 146 -4.31 -25.68 -16.56
N ILE A 147 -3.53 -24.89 -17.30
CA ILE A 147 -3.26 -23.47 -17.01
C ILE A 147 -3.34 -22.70 -18.32
N ASP A 148 -4.44 -21.99 -18.48
CA ASP A 148 -4.55 -20.93 -19.47
C ASP A 148 -3.85 -19.66 -18.95
N SER A 149 -2.96 -19.09 -19.75
CA SER A 149 -2.26 -17.85 -19.41
C SER A 149 -1.95 -17.04 -20.66
N LEU A 150 -2.23 -15.74 -20.60
CA LEU A 150 -1.83 -14.77 -21.61
C LEU A 150 -0.71 -13.89 -21.06
N ARG A 151 0.33 -13.69 -21.87
CA ARG A 151 1.40 -12.75 -21.58
C ARG A 151 1.70 -11.93 -22.81
N SER A 152 1.60 -10.61 -22.65
CA SER A 152 1.93 -9.65 -23.69
C SER A 152 2.62 -8.45 -23.06
N GLY A 153 3.39 -7.72 -23.87
CA GLY A 153 3.82 -6.39 -23.46
C GLY A 153 2.59 -5.49 -23.29
N ILE A 154 2.59 -4.72 -22.21
CA ILE A 154 1.60 -3.66 -21.98
C ILE A 154 2.36 -2.36 -21.73
N THR A 155 1.76 -1.23 -22.12
CA THR A 155 2.28 0.09 -21.78
C THR A 155 1.61 0.54 -20.49
N SER A 156 2.42 0.80 -19.46
CA SER A 156 2.02 1.53 -18.26
C SER A 156 2.60 2.95 -18.30
N SER A 157 2.25 3.79 -17.34
CA SER A 157 2.74 5.17 -17.23
C SER A 157 3.03 5.51 -15.78
N ASN A 158 4.07 6.32 -15.57
CA ASN A 158 4.28 6.98 -14.30
C ASN A 158 3.49 8.29 -14.30
N ILE A 159 2.85 8.60 -13.18
CA ILE A 159 2.22 9.90 -12.97
C ILE A 159 3.21 10.74 -12.18
N VAL A 160 3.70 11.82 -12.78
CA VAL A 160 4.69 12.70 -12.17
C VAL A 160 4.10 14.10 -12.10
N GLY A 161 3.96 14.61 -10.89
CA GLY A 161 3.71 16.02 -10.62
C GLY A 161 4.99 16.65 -10.09
N GLU A 162 5.38 17.79 -10.65
CA GLU A 162 6.52 18.57 -10.16
C GLU A 162 6.01 19.92 -9.66
N LEU A 163 6.36 20.26 -8.44
CA LEU A 163 6.21 21.62 -7.91
C LEU A 163 7.60 22.28 -7.95
N PRO A 164 7.80 23.36 -8.73
CA PRO A 164 9.10 23.99 -8.83
C PRO A 164 9.53 24.55 -7.47
N GLY A 165 10.70 24.13 -7.02
CA GLY A 165 11.30 24.61 -5.77
C GLY A 165 11.89 26.02 -5.92
N GLY A 166 12.05 26.71 -4.79
CA GLY A 166 12.74 28.01 -4.73
C GLY A 166 14.25 27.93 -4.94
N ASP A 167 14.82 26.71 -5.00
CA ASP A 167 16.23 26.46 -5.23
C ASP A 167 16.45 25.17 -6.05
N ARG A 168 17.67 24.62 -5.99
CA ARG A 168 18.07 23.44 -6.77
C ARG A 168 17.81 22.11 -6.05
N GLU A 169 17.36 22.13 -4.81
CA GLU A 169 17.06 20.93 -4.04
C GLU A 169 15.74 20.30 -4.50
N ARG A 170 15.64 18.97 -4.37
CA ARG A 170 14.47 18.21 -4.81
C ARG A 170 14.08 17.20 -3.75
N VAL A 171 12.79 17.15 -3.45
CA VAL A 171 12.18 16.13 -2.62
C VAL A 171 11.25 15.30 -3.51
N VAL A 172 11.37 13.98 -3.45
CA VAL A 172 10.50 13.06 -4.18
C VAL A 172 9.66 12.31 -3.17
N ILE A 173 8.34 12.40 -3.34
CA ILE A 173 7.34 11.62 -2.59
C ILE A 173 6.64 10.76 -3.63
N GLY A 174 6.52 9.46 -3.39
CA GLY A 174 5.98 8.53 -4.37
C GLY A 174 5.32 7.32 -3.75
N SER A 175 4.52 6.67 -4.57
CA SER A 175 3.78 5.43 -4.34
C SER A 175 3.66 4.71 -5.70
N HIS A 176 3.18 3.47 -5.74
CA HIS A 176 2.88 2.77 -6.98
C HIS A 176 1.37 2.51 -7.13
N HIS A 177 0.86 2.64 -8.36
CA HIS A 177 -0.58 2.55 -8.65
C HIS A 177 -1.02 1.20 -9.21
N ASP A 178 -0.08 0.30 -9.49
CA ASP A 178 -0.33 -1.08 -9.88
C ASP A 178 -0.42 -2.01 -8.67
N GLY A 179 -1.08 -3.15 -8.85
CA GLY A 179 -1.14 -4.20 -7.85
C GLY A 179 -2.12 -5.33 -8.23
N PRO A 180 -2.01 -6.50 -7.58
CA PRO A 180 -2.90 -7.62 -7.83
C PRO A 180 -4.27 -7.43 -7.15
N TRP A 181 -5.34 -7.78 -7.87
CA TRP A 181 -6.72 -7.65 -7.40
C TRP A 181 -7.07 -6.20 -7.00
N ALA A 182 -7.54 -5.98 -5.76
CA ALA A 182 -7.97 -4.68 -5.27
C ALA A 182 -6.84 -3.86 -4.64
N SER A 183 -5.76 -4.52 -4.17
CA SER A 183 -4.52 -3.85 -3.71
C SER A 183 -4.71 -2.63 -2.80
N ALA A 184 -5.67 -2.71 -1.86
CA ALA A 184 -6.05 -1.56 -1.03
C ALA A 184 -4.92 -1.07 -0.11
N VAL A 185 -4.16 -2.00 0.49
CA VAL A 185 -3.03 -1.68 1.39
C VAL A 185 -1.71 -1.51 0.63
N GLU A 186 -1.53 -2.27 -0.45
CA GLU A 186 -0.33 -2.28 -1.29
C GLU A 186 -0.79 -2.07 -2.74
N ASP A 187 -0.79 -0.85 -3.27
CA ASP A 187 -0.42 0.40 -2.60
C ASP A 187 -1.44 1.52 -2.85
N ALA A 188 -2.72 1.16 -3.04
CA ALA A 188 -3.78 2.16 -3.20
C ALA A 188 -3.88 3.11 -1.96
N GLY A 189 -3.58 2.59 -0.77
CA GLY A 189 -3.45 3.39 0.44
C GLY A 189 -2.28 4.38 0.40
N GLY A 190 -1.13 3.99 -0.16
CA GLY A 190 -0.01 4.90 -0.42
C GLY A 190 -0.34 5.94 -1.47
N VAL A 191 -1.02 5.55 -2.56
CA VAL A 191 -1.50 6.47 -3.60
C VAL A 191 -2.44 7.50 -2.96
N ALA A 192 -3.40 7.03 -2.16
CA ALA A 192 -4.30 7.89 -1.40
C ALA A 192 -3.50 8.82 -0.48
N LEU A 193 -2.51 8.34 0.28
CA LEU A 193 -1.69 9.16 1.18
C LEU A 193 -0.95 10.28 0.44
N VAL A 194 -0.38 9.99 -0.73
CA VAL A 194 0.26 10.98 -1.60
C VAL A 194 -0.76 12.02 -2.09
N LEU A 195 -2.00 11.61 -2.37
CA LEU A 195 -3.11 12.50 -2.73
C LEU A 195 -3.72 13.25 -1.52
N ALA A 196 -3.56 12.70 -0.31
CA ALA A 196 -4.16 13.06 0.98
C ALA A 196 -3.26 13.96 1.85
N ILE A 197 -2.34 14.69 1.28
CA ILE A 197 -1.76 15.84 1.97
C ILE A 197 -2.80 17.00 1.83
N HIS A 198 -3.97 16.79 2.49
CA HIS A 198 -5.37 16.98 2.06
C HIS A 198 -5.94 18.41 1.87
N LEU A 199 -6.78 18.52 0.83
CA LEU A 199 -7.73 19.61 0.55
C LEU A 199 -9.18 19.14 0.86
N GLU A 200 -9.95 19.82 1.72
CA GLU A 200 -11.34 19.43 2.08
C GLU A 200 -12.39 19.94 1.08
N HIS A 201 -12.54 21.26 0.90
CA HIS A 201 -13.40 21.86 -0.13
C HIS A 201 -13.10 23.37 -0.33
N PRO A 202 -13.17 23.90 -1.58
CA PRO A 202 -13.13 25.32 -1.89
C PRO A 202 -14.50 25.90 -2.29
N ALA A 203 -14.86 27.05 -1.71
CA ALA A 203 -16.17 27.67 -1.89
C ALA A 203 -16.06 29.16 -2.29
N ARG A 204 -17.11 29.70 -2.90
CA ARG A 204 -17.22 31.11 -3.29
C ARG A 204 -17.72 31.98 -2.14
N GLU A 205 -17.22 33.20 -2.01
CA GLU A 205 -17.78 34.15 -1.07
C GLU A 205 -19.12 34.69 -1.59
N PHE A 206 -20.12 34.72 -0.71
CA PHE A 206 -21.44 35.30 -0.98
C PHE A 206 -21.74 36.40 0.04
N ALA A 207 -22.32 37.49 -0.43
CA ALA A 207 -22.72 38.61 0.42
C ALA A 207 -24.08 39.16 0.02
N THR A 208 -24.80 39.71 1.00
CA THR A 208 -26.05 40.41 0.73
C THR A 208 -25.75 41.86 0.34
N ARG A 209 -26.12 42.26 -0.87
CA ARG A 209 -26.06 43.65 -1.34
C ARG A 209 -27.45 44.13 -1.73
N LYS A 210 -27.91 45.23 -1.13
CA LYS A 210 -29.26 45.79 -1.34
C LYS A 210 -30.39 44.77 -1.14
N GLY A 211 -30.23 43.85 -0.18
CA GLY A 211 -31.24 42.83 0.15
C GLY A 211 -31.24 41.60 -0.76
N VAL A 212 -30.31 41.50 -1.71
CA VAL A 212 -30.15 40.32 -2.58
C VAL A 212 -28.84 39.64 -2.25
N LEU A 213 -28.89 38.33 -2.02
CA LEU A 213 -27.72 37.49 -1.82
C LEU A 213 -27.12 37.12 -3.19
N SER A 214 -25.84 37.41 -3.41
CA SER A 214 -25.14 37.04 -4.64
C SER A 214 -23.67 36.73 -4.36
N ALA A 215 -23.03 35.98 -5.27
CA ALA A 215 -21.58 35.80 -5.25
C ALA A 215 -20.87 37.17 -5.30
N THR A 216 -19.78 37.31 -4.57
CA THR A 216 -18.99 38.55 -4.58
C THR A 216 -17.98 38.61 -5.73
N GLY A 217 -17.69 37.46 -6.34
CA GLY A 217 -16.62 37.28 -7.32
C GLY A 217 -15.32 36.79 -6.69
N GLU A 218 -15.24 36.69 -5.36
CA GLU A 218 -14.07 36.26 -4.61
C GLU A 218 -14.25 34.84 -4.04
N PRO A 219 -13.16 34.10 -3.78
CA PRO A 219 -13.23 32.87 -2.99
C PRO A 219 -13.54 33.16 -1.51
N GLU A 220 -14.27 32.26 -0.86
CA GLU A 220 -14.41 32.27 0.60
C GLU A 220 -13.02 32.07 1.24
N PRO A 221 -12.68 32.75 2.35
CA PRO A 221 -11.38 32.60 2.98
C PRO A 221 -11.04 31.13 3.29
N ARG A 222 -9.86 30.72 2.83
CA ARG A 222 -9.37 29.34 2.93
C ARG A 222 -8.50 29.19 4.17
N TRP A 223 -8.70 28.14 4.94
CA TRP A 223 -8.01 27.89 6.19
C TRP A 223 -7.09 26.70 6.01
N PHE A 224 -5.85 26.85 6.45
CA PHE A 224 -4.84 25.80 6.49
C PHE A 224 -4.50 25.56 7.96
N PHE A 225 -5.06 24.50 8.54
CA PHE A 225 -4.71 24.08 9.89
C PHE A 225 -3.36 23.40 9.87
N THR A 226 -2.38 23.84 10.65
CA THR A 226 -1.02 23.24 10.65
C THR A 226 -0.58 22.86 12.05
N SER A 227 0.23 21.81 12.22
CA SER A 227 0.69 21.32 13.54
C SER A 227 1.67 22.23 14.30
N ARG A 228 1.62 23.56 14.10
CA ARG A 228 2.46 24.57 14.79
C ARG A 228 3.95 24.29 14.67
N ASN A 229 4.35 23.68 13.55
CA ASN A 229 5.74 23.46 13.21
C ASN A 229 6.20 24.65 12.36
N PRO A 230 7.15 25.49 12.82
CA PRO A 230 7.55 26.70 12.11
C PRO A 230 8.08 26.45 10.69
N GLN A 231 8.69 25.29 10.44
CA GLN A 231 9.17 24.93 9.11
C GLN A 231 8.01 24.53 8.19
N LEU A 232 7.04 23.78 8.72
CA LEU A 232 5.83 23.43 7.99
C LEU A 232 4.96 24.66 7.67
N GLU A 233 4.79 25.57 8.63
CA GLU A 233 4.05 26.83 8.44
C GLU A 233 4.71 27.73 7.38
N ARG A 234 6.05 27.81 7.39
CA ARG A 234 6.80 28.51 6.34
C ARG A 234 6.59 27.87 4.98
N ASN A 235 6.69 26.55 4.88
CA ASN A 235 6.48 25.83 3.63
C ASN A 235 5.06 26.03 3.08
N VAL A 236 4.03 26.02 3.94
CA VAL A 236 2.65 26.31 3.54
C VAL A 236 2.51 27.76 3.06
N LEU A 237 3.07 28.72 3.79
CA LEU A 237 3.03 30.14 3.41
C LEU A 237 3.72 30.40 2.06
N ASP A 238 4.85 29.75 1.82
CA ASP A 238 5.61 29.92 0.59
C ASP A 238 4.88 29.28 -0.61
N ALA A 239 4.25 28.11 -0.43
CA ALA A 239 3.40 27.49 -1.44
C ALA A 239 2.19 28.37 -1.80
N LEU A 240 1.51 28.96 -0.80
CA LEU A 240 0.40 29.89 -1.03
C LEU A 240 0.80 31.11 -1.86
N ARG A 241 2.01 31.62 -1.67
CA ARG A 241 2.55 32.75 -2.45
C ARG A 241 2.94 32.35 -3.86
N ALA A 242 3.57 31.18 -4.01
CA ALA A 242 4.04 30.68 -5.30
C ALA A 242 2.87 30.45 -6.27
N GLU A 243 1.79 29.82 -5.78
CA GLU A 243 0.58 29.55 -6.56
C GLU A 243 -0.42 30.72 -6.58
N GLN A 244 -0.04 31.89 -6.04
CA GLN A 244 -0.88 33.08 -5.97
C GLN A 244 -2.26 32.81 -5.35
N LEU A 245 -2.31 31.90 -4.36
CA LEU A 245 -3.52 31.53 -3.65
C LEU A 245 -3.87 32.60 -2.61
N GLU A 246 -4.61 33.61 -3.04
CA GLU A 246 -5.04 34.72 -2.20
C GLU A 246 -6.15 34.32 -1.21
N ARG A 247 -6.36 35.13 -0.17
CA ARG A 247 -7.42 34.94 0.84
C ARG A 247 -7.30 33.62 1.63
N CYS A 248 -6.09 33.32 2.13
CA CYS A 248 -5.79 32.15 2.93
C CYS A 248 -5.34 32.51 4.36
N LEU A 249 -5.59 31.63 5.33
CA LEU A 249 -5.21 31.76 6.73
C LEU A 249 -4.49 30.49 7.19
N ILE A 250 -3.33 30.62 7.84
CA ILE A 250 -2.66 29.51 8.52
C ILE A 250 -3.06 29.55 10.00
N LEU A 251 -3.68 28.49 10.49
CA LEU A 251 -4.29 28.45 11.81
C LEU A 251 -3.72 27.27 12.64
N PRO A 252 -3.56 27.43 13.96
CA PRO A 252 -3.19 26.30 14.80
C PRO A 252 -4.36 25.30 14.90
N PRO A 253 -4.11 24.00 15.13
CA PRO A 253 -5.14 22.97 15.00
C PRO A 253 -6.23 23.07 16.06
N GLN A 254 -5.95 23.70 17.20
CA GLN A 254 -6.86 23.79 18.33
C GLN A 254 -7.64 25.12 18.38
N ILE A 255 -7.55 25.96 17.35
CA ILE A 255 -8.14 27.31 17.37
C ILE A 255 -9.67 27.29 17.58
N PHE A 256 -10.36 26.23 17.14
CA PHE A 256 -11.81 26.08 17.24
C PHE A 256 -12.25 24.86 18.10
N GLY A 257 -11.36 24.26 18.89
CA GLY A 257 -11.68 23.09 19.70
C GLY A 257 -10.48 22.21 20.02
N GLY A 258 -10.72 20.94 20.39
CA GLY A 258 -9.64 19.98 20.68
C GLY A 258 -8.80 19.56 19.47
N HIS A 259 -9.32 19.79 18.26
CA HIS A 259 -8.68 19.51 16.98
C HIS A 259 -9.40 20.28 15.84
N PRO A 260 -8.86 20.31 14.61
CA PRO A 260 -9.52 20.93 13.46
C PRO A 260 -10.91 20.33 13.19
N THR A 261 -11.84 21.14 12.68
CA THR A 261 -13.21 20.73 12.35
C THR A 261 -13.31 20.02 11.00
N THR A 262 -12.29 19.22 10.66
CA THR A 262 -12.17 18.52 9.37
C THR A 262 -11.89 17.03 9.62
N ASP A 263 -11.99 16.18 8.58
CA ASP A 263 -11.77 14.74 8.73
C ASP A 263 -10.30 14.40 9.08
N GLY A 264 -9.37 15.29 8.72
CA GLY A 264 -7.98 15.27 9.18
C GLY A 264 -7.81 15.64 10.67
N GLY A 265 -8.84 16.17 11.32
CA GLY A 265 -8.81 16.68 12.69
C GLY A 265 -8.41 15.65 13.75
N PRO A 266 -9.05 14.46 13.81
CA PRO A 266 -8.71 13.44 14.80
C PRO A 266 -7.24 12.99 14.79
N PHE A 267 -6.53 13.05 13.67
CA PHE A 267 -5.09 12.72 13.58
C PHE A 267 -4.23 13.65 14.43
N HIS A 268 -4.68 14.90 14.63
CA HIS A 268 -4.04 15.85 15.53
C HIS A 268 -3.95 15.32 16.97
N LEU A 269 -5.02 14.66 17.44
CA LEU A 269 -5.11 14.12 18.81
C LEU A 269 -4.09 13.00 19.08
N TYR A 270 -3.57 12.40 18.01
CA TYR A 270 -2.56 11.34 18.05
C TYR A 270 -1.14 11.85 17.76
N GLY A 271 -0.93 13.18 17.70
CA GLY A 271 0.39 13.79 17.53
C GLY A 271 0.92 13.77 16.11
N VAL A 272 0.07 13.49 15.11
CA VAL A 272 0.45 13.49 13.69
C VAL A 272 0.61 14.94 13.19
N PRO A 273 1.74 15.31 12.57
CA PRO A 273 1.87 16.59 11.88
C PRO A 273 0.89 16.67 10.70
N LEU A 274 0.05 17.70 10.65
CA LEU A 274 -0.99 17.85 9.63
C LEU A 274 -0.95 19.21 8.95
N VAL A 275 -1.53 19.24 7.75
CA VAL A 275 -2.01 20.42 7.04
C VAL A 275 -3.41 20.08 6.55
N ASN A 276 -4.45 20.73 7.07
CA ASN A 276 -5.83 20.54 6.59
C ASN A 276 -6.33 21.82 5.94
N PHE A 277 -6.89 21.72 4.73
CA PHE A 277 -7.43 22.87 4.01
C PHE A 277 -8.96 22.90 4.03
N LEU A 278 -9.57 24.04 4.39
CA LEU A 278 -11.03 24.20 4.51
C LEU A 278 -11.45 25.62 4.11
N SER A 279 -12.49 25.79 3.30
CA SER A 279 -13.24 27.06 3.25
C SER A 279 -14.54 26.92 4.05
N ALA A 280 -14.84 27.81 4.99
CA ALA A 280 -15.99 27.68 5.88
C ALA A 280 -17.03 28.81 5.68
N PRO A 281 -17.75 28.83 4.55
CA PRO A 281 -18.74 29.88 4.28
C PRO A 281 -19.95 29.79 5.21
N PHE A 282 -20.67 30.89 5.39
CA PHE A 282 -21.85 30.94 6.25
C PHE A 282 -22.98 29.99 5.83
N TYR A 283 -23.01 29.61 4.55
CA TYR A 283 -24.04 28.74 3.98
C TYR A 283 -23.67 27.25 4.09
N LEU A 284 -22.52 26.91 4.68
CA LEU A 284 -22.14 25.54 4.97
C LEU A 284 -23.21 24.91 5.88
N PHE A 285 -23.69 23.72 5.50
CA PHE A 285 -24.81 23.00 6.15
C PHE A 285 -26.22 23.62 5.95
N ASP A 286 -26.37 24.64 5.11
CA ASP A 286 -27.68 25.18 4.72
C ASP A 286 -28.17 24.51 3.42
N ALA A 287 -29.49 24.49 3.20
CA ALA A 287 -30.09 23.95 1.98
C ALA A 287 -29.68 24.72 0.70
N MET A 288 -29.14 25.93 0.83
CA MET A 288 -28.59 26.71 -0.28
C MET A 288 -27.15 26.35 -0.69
N ASP A 289 -26.55 25.36 -0.04
CA ASP A 289 -25.25 24.81 -0.42
C ASP A 289 -25.39 23.93 -1.68
N SER A 290 -25.30 24.58 -2.84
CA SER A 290 -25.46 23.98 -4.17
C SER A 290 -24.23 24.20 -5.06
N LEU A 291 -24.15 23.50 -6.19
CA LEU A 291 -22.97 23.50 -7.08
C LEU A 291 -22.51 24.90 -7.52
N ASP A 292 -23.40 25.89 -7.62
CA ASP A 292 -23.04 27.28 -7.98
C ASP A 292 -22.16 27.99 -6.92
N LYS A 293 -22.06 27.39 -5.72
CA LYS A 293 -21.26 27.86 -4.59
C LYS A 293 -19.83 27.33 -4.57
N ILE A 294 -19.50 26.36 -5.43
CA ILE A 294 -18.15 25.83 -5.54
C ILE A 294 -17.24 26.85 -6.22
N ASP A 295 -16.04 27.05 -5.66
CA ASP A 295 -14.97 27.80 -6.33
C ASP A 295 -14.20 26.87 -7.28
N GLU A 296 -14.73 26.70 -8.49
CA GLU A 296 -14.14 25.80 -9.49
C GLU A 296 -12.71 26.20 -9.89
N ALA A 297 -12.39 27.49 -9.87
CA ALA A 297 -11.03 27.97 -10.17
C ALA A 297 -10.04 27.55 -9.07
N GLY A 298 -10.50 27.42 -7.82
CA GLY A 298 -9.72 26.93 -6.70
C GLY A 298 -9.60 25.40 -6.61
N LEU A 299 -10.22 24.64 -7.53
CA LEU A 299 -10.07 23.18 -7.62
C LEU A 299 -8.85 22.74 -8.44
N VAL A 300 -8.25 23.65 -9.20
CA VAL A 300 -7.06 23.37 -10.01
C VAL A 300 -5.82 23.95 -9.31
N PRO A 301 -4.66 23.26 -9.38
CA PRO A 301 -3.40 23.78 -8.85
C PRO A 301 -3.04 25.14 -9.43
#